data_AF-A0A6C0B1W4-F1
#
_entry.id   AF-A0A6C0B1W4-F1
#
_cell.length_a   1.000
_cell.length_b   1.000
_cell.length_c   1.000
_cell.angle_alpha   90.00
_cell.angle_beta   90.00
_cell.angle_gamma   90.00
#
_symmetry.space_group_name_H-M   'P 1'
#
loop_
_entity.id
_entity.type
_entity.pdbx_description
1 polymer ?
#
loop_
_entity_poly.entity_id
_entity_poly.type
_entity_poly.pdbx_seq_one_letter_code
_entity_poly.pdbx_strand_id
1 'polypeptide(L)'
;MANPNQEDVANLREEVLQYTRVDDRLRNLNTEVYRLRDERSAVADRIIQIVRQPAFASVSELAVSHDGSKIRIKKPQTWNASWSLSKNKLREYLCLHLGQQAGQACYAYIHNAHSATLRKDTFDIERVGGGAENE
;
A
#
# COMPACT_ATOMS: atom_id res chain seq x y z
N MET A 1 23.07 -43.52 -1.22
CA MET A 1 23.10 -42.05 -1.07
C MET A 1 24.41 -41.72 -0.38
N ALA A 2 25.23 -40.81 -0.93
CA ALA A 2 26.47 -40.42 -0.28
C ALA A 2 26.14 -39.60 0.98
N ASN A 3 26.75 -39.95 2.12
CA ASN A 3 26.64 -39.12 3.32
C ASN A 3 27.46 -37.83 3.10
N PRO A 4 26.91 -36.66 3.45
CA PRO A 4 27.66 -35.41 3.34
C PRO A 4 28.92 -35.47 4.20
N ASN A 5 30.02 -34.93 3.68
CA ASN A 5 31.27 -34.92 4.42
C ASN A 5 31.18 -33.90 5.59
N GLN A 6 32.14 -33.93 6.52
CA GLN A 6 32.09 -33.06 7.70
C GLN A 6 32.19 -31.56 7.35
N GLU A 7 32.85 -31.22 6.25
CA GLU A 7 33.01 -29.84 5.77
C GLU A 7 31.68 -29.30 5.22
N ASP A 8 30.97 -30.09 4.42
CA ASP A 8 29.64 -29.76 3.89
C ASP A 8 28.65 -29.48 5.04
N VAL A 9 28.71 -30.31 6.10
CA VAL A 9 27.86 -30.14 7.28
C VAL A 9 28.25 -28.90 8.08
N ALA A 10 29.53 -28.54 8.13
CA ALA A 10 29.99 -27.31 8.80
C ALA A 10 29.55 -26.05 8.04
N ASN A 11 29.71 -26.03 6.72
CA ASN A 11 29.28 -24.93 5.85
C ASN A 11 27.76 -24.73 5.93
N LEU A 12 26.99 -25.81 5.90
CA LEU A 12 25.54 -25.74 6.07
C LEU A 12 25.14 -25.14 7.43
N ARG A 13 25.85 -25.49 8.52
CA ARG A 13 25.57 -24.91 9.84
C ARG A 13 25.82 -23.41 9.88
N GLU A 14 26.86 -22.92 9.22
CA GLU A 14 27.15 -21.48 9.15
C GLU A 14 26.03 -20.74 8.41
N GLU A 15 25.60 -21.25 7.25
CA GLU A 15 24.50 -20.66 6.49
C GLU A 15 23.17 -20.70 7.26
N VAL A 16 22.88 -21.80 7.98
CA VAL A 16 21.70 -21.89 8.85
C VAL A 16 21.77 -20.85 9.96
N LEU A 17 22.94 -20.63 10.58
CA LEU A 17 23.11 -19.60 11.61
C LEU A 17 22.93 -18.19 11.04
N GLN A 18 23.45 -17.90 9.84
CA GLN A 18 23.20 -16.62 9.17
C GLN A 18 21.72 -16.44 8.84
N TYR A 19 21.07 -17.46 8.28
CA TYR A 19 19.65 -17.45 7.98
C TYR A 19 18.82 -17.11 9.22
N THR A 20 19.06 -17.80 10.34
CA THR A 20 18.33 -17.53 11.59
C THR A 20 18.52 -16.10 12.08
N ARG A 21 19.75 -15.56 12.01
CA ARG A 21 20.02 -14.16 12.40
C ARG A 21 19.25 -13.16 11.53
N VAL A 22 19.16 -13.41 10.22
CA VAL A 22 18.41 -12.56 9.29
C VAL A 22 16.90 -12.66 9.55
N ASP A 23 16.39 -13.88 9.76
CA ASP A 23 14.97 -14.12 10.06
C ASP A 23 14.54 -13.45 11.37
N ASP A 24 15.34 -13.57 12.43
CA ASP A 24 15.09 -12.89 13.71
C ASP A 24 15.08 -11.36 13.54
N ARG A 25 16.02 -10.81 12.75
CA ARG A 25 16.04 -9.37 12.45
C ARG A 25 14.79 -8.95 11.67
N LEU A 26 14.36 -9.73 10.68
CA LEU A 26 13.13 -9.45 9.93
C LEU A 26 11.90 -9.49 10.84
N ARG A 27 11.82 -10.47 11.74
CA ARG A 27 10.73 -10.57 12.71
C ARG A 27 10.68 -9.34 13.61
N ASN A 28 11.81 -8.90 14.15
CA ASN A 28 11.88 -7.71 15.01
C ASN A 28 11.51 -6.44 14.25
N LEU A 29 12.03 -6.27 13.02
CA LEU A 29 11.66 -5.14 12.17
C LEU A 29 10.18 -5.13 11.83
N ASN A 30 9.58 -6.30 11.57
CA ASN A 30 8.15 -6.40 11.31
C ASN A 30 7.33 -5.97 12.51
N THR A 31 7.69 -6.38 13.73
CA THR A 31 7.05 -5.90 14.97
C THR A 31 7.10 -4.38 15.06
N GLU A 32 8.26 -3.78 14.78
CA GLU A 32 8.41 -2.33 14.80
C GLU A 32 7.59 -1.64 13.70
N VAL A 33 7.54 -2.21 12.50
CA VAL A 33 6.71 -1.73 11.40
C VAL A 33 5.23 -1.71 11.79
N TYR A 34 4.73 -2.73 12.48
CA TYR A 34 3.35 -2.74 12.98
C TYR A 34 3.11 -1.63 14.01
N ARG A 35 4.03 -1.48 14.98
CA ARG A 35 3.96 -0.38 15.96
C ARG A 35 3.92 0.99 15.28
N LEU A 36 4.80 1.23 14.32
CA LEU A 36 4.85 2.48 13.55
C LEU A 36 3.59 2.69 12.67
N ARG A 37 2.98 1.62 12.16
CA ARG A 37 1.71 1.71 11.41
C ARG A 37 0.57 2.21 12.31
N ASP A 38 0.50 1.72 13.54
CA ASP A 38 -0.51 2.15 14.52
C ASP A 38 -0.29 3.61 14.93
N GLU A 39 0.96 3.99 15.24
CA GLU A 39 1.31 5.38 15.54
C GLU A 39 0.95 6.32 14.40
N ARG A 40 1.30 5.95 13.16
CA ARG A 40 0.96 6.70 11.95
C ARG A 40 -0.56 6.84 11.80
N SER A 41 -1.32 5.77 12.05
CA SER A 41 -2.79 5.83 12.00
C SER A 41 -3.35 6.79 13.03
N ALA A 42 -2.87 6.73 14.28
CA ALA A 42 -3.31 7.63 15.34
C ALA A 42 -2.98 9.11 15.04
N VAL A 43 -1.81 9.38 14.43
CA VAL A 43 -1.45 10.73 13.96
C VAL A 43 -2.39 11.18 12.84
N ALA A 44 -2.68 10.31 11.87
CA ALA A 44 -3.59 10.61 10.77
C ALA A 44 -4.99 10.96 11.26
N ASP A 45 -5.51 10.21 12.25
CA ASP A 45 -6.81 10.51 12.86
C ASP A 45 -6.84 11.90 13.50
N ARG A 46 -5.78 12.28 14.22
CA ARG A 46 -5.67 13.63 14.81
C ARG A 46 -5.66 14.72 13.74
N ILE A 47 -4.93 14.52 12.64
CA ILE A 47 -4.94 15.45 11.50
C ILE A 47 -6.35 15.55 10.91
N ILE A 48 -7.02 14.41 10.71
CA ILE A 48 -8.39 14.36 10.18
C ILE A 48 -9.36 15.15 11.07
N GLN A 49 -9.26 15.06 12.40
CA GLN A 49 -10.11 15.84 13.31
C GLN A 49 -9.89 17.35 13.16
N ILE A 50 -8.66 17.79 12.89
CA ILE A 50 -8.34 19.21 12.68
C ILE A 50 -8.91 19.69 11.34
N VAL A 51 -8.62 18.99 10.24
CA VAL A 51 -9.00 19.43 8.88
C VAL A 51 -10.50 19.36 8.60
N ARG A 52 -11.28 18.70 9.47
CA ARG A 52 -12.75 18.72 9.45
C ARG A 52 -13.34 20.08 9.84
N GLN A 53 -12.59 20.90 10.58
CA GLN A 53 -13.10 22.19 11.03
C GLN A 53 -13.31 23.13 9.83
N PRO A 54 -14.37 23.96 9.82
CA PRO A 54 -14.66 24.85 8.69
C PRO A 54 -13.52 25.80 8.31
N ALA A 55 -12.67 26.17 9.27
CA ALA A 55 -11.49 27.01 9.04
C ALA A 55 -10.49 26.40 8.03
N PHE A 56 -10.48 25.07 7.88
CA PHE A 56 -9.60 24.36 6.94
C PHE A 56 -10.31 23.94 5.65
N ALA A 57 -11.54 24.42 5.40
CA ALA A 57 -12.34 24.02 4.24
C ALA A 57 -11.66 24.32 2.88
N SER A 58 -10.78 25.32 2.80
CA SER A 58 -10.01 25.64 1.59
C SER A 58 -8.69 24.88 1.48
N VAL A 59 -8.20 24.26 2.55
CA VAL A 59 -6.91 23.57 2.55
C VAL A 59 -7.05 22.21 1.85
N SER A 60 -6.18 21.93 0.88
CA SER A 60 -6.13 20.67 0.13
C SER A 60 -4.79 19.95 0.29
N GLU A 61 -3.71 20.68 0.54
CA GLU A 61 -2.36 20.15 0.72
C GLU A 61 -1.61 20.92 1.80
N LEU A 62 -0.73 20.24 2.53
CA LEU A 62 0.20 20.83 3.51
C LEU A 62 1.62 20.41 3.16
N ALA A 63 2.53 21.36 2.99
CA ALA A 63 3.93 21.06 2.72
C ALA A 63 4.63 20.48 3.95
N VAL A 64 5.46 19.47 3.74
CA VAL A 64 6.38 18.92 4.73
C VAL A 64 7.72 19.60 4.52
N SER A 65 8.17 20.34 5.53
CA SER A 65 9.26 21.31 5.39
C SER A 65 10.63 20.74 5.02
N HIS A 66 10.89 19.46 5.29
CA HIS A 66 12.24 18.91 5.27
C HIS A 66 12.58 18.05 4.04
N ASP A 67 11.59 17.56 3.29
CA ASP A 67 11.82 16.61 2.20
C ASP A 67 11.03 16.92 0.93
N GLY A 68 10.43 18.12 0.86
CA GLY A 68 9.60 18.52 -0.28
C GLY A 68 8.30 17.73 -0.45
N SER A 69 8.02 16.77 0.44
CA SER A 69 6.77 16.02 0.40
C SER A 69 5.58 16.87 0.86
N LYS A 70 4.38 16.40 0.54
CA LYS A 70 3.14 17.06 0.93
C LYS A 70 2.18 16.05 1.55
N ILE A 71 1.38 16.51 2.51
CA ILE A 71 0.20 15.80 2.97
C ILE A 71 -0.99 16.30 2.18
N ARG A 72 -1.54 15.45 1.33
CA ARG A 72 -2.79 15.71 0.60
C ARG A 72 -3.97 15.34 1.48
N ILE A 73 -4.92 16.25 1.60
CA ILE A 73 -6.18 16.05 2.32
C ILE A 73 -7.24 15.55 1.34
N LYS A 74 -7.78 14.37 1.61
CA LYS A 74 -8.85 13.74 0.83
C LYS A 74 -10.19 14.02 1.51
N LYS A 75 -10.96 14.95 0.95
CA LYS A 75 -12.25 15.36 1.53
C LYS A 75 -13.38 14.40 1.12
N PRO A 76 -14.45 14.25 1.92
CA PRO A 76 -15.63 13.51 1.51
C PRO A 76 -16.07 13.86 0.10
N GLN A 77 -16.45 12.85 -0.67
CA GLN A 77 -16.93 12.96 -2.05
C GLN A 77 -15.90 13.47 -3.09
N THR A 78 -14.64 13.71 -2.70
CA THR A 78 -13.60 14.22 -3.65
C THR A 78 -12.62 13.16 -4.13
N TRP A 79 -12.59 11.99 -3.50
CA TRP A 79 -11.64 10.92 -3.82
C TRP A 79 -12.32 9.55 -3.89
N ASN A 80 -11.65 8.62 -4.55
CA ASN A 80 -12.05 7.22 -4.66
C ASN A 80 -11.01 6.34 -3.96
N ALA A 81 -11.47 5.30 -3.26
CA ALA A 81 -10.57 4.27 -2.78
C ALA A 81 -9.94 3.50 -3.95
N SER A 82 -8.74 2.97 -3.68
CA SER A 82 -8.05 2.08 -4.61
C SER A 82 -8.76 0.73 -4.72
N TRP A 83 -8.63 0.10 -5.88
CA TRP A 83 -9.08 -1.27 -6.07
C TRP A 83 -8.15 -2.21 -5.30
N SER A 84 -8.70 -3.26 -4.67
CA SER A 84 -7.90 -4.34 -4.06
C SER A 84 -7.25 -5.24 -5.10
N LEU A 85 -7.90 -5.42 -6.26
CA LEU A 85 -7.39 -6.13 -7.42
C LEU A 85 -7.06 -5.12 -8.53
N SER A 86 -5.88 -5.24 -9.13
CA SER A 86 -5.54 -4.44 -10.31
C SER A 86 -6.58 -4.62 -11.42
N LYS A 87 -7.06 -3.51 -11.97
CA LYS A 87 -8.01 -3.48 -13.08
C LYS A 87 -7.54 -4.33 -14.27
N ASN A 88 -6.25 -4.27 -14.56
CA ASN A 88 -5.64 -5.05 -15.65
C ASN A 88 -5.68 -6.55 -15.36
N LYS A 89 -5.40 -6.93 -14.10
CA LYS A 89 -5.41 -8.34 -13.66
C LYS A 89 -6.83 -8.91 -13.68
N LEU A 90 -7.82 -8.12 -13.24
CA LEU A 90 -9.22 -8.51 -13.34
C LEU A 90 -9.62 -8.76 -14.81
N ARG A 91 -9.29 -7.81 -15.68
CA ARG A 91 -9.56 -7.93 -17.12
C ARG A 91 -8.94 -9.21 -17.71
N GLU A 92 -7.68 -9.47 -17.38
CA GLU A 92 -6.96 -10.66 -17.80
C GLU A 92 -7.69 -11.94 -17.38
N TYR A 93 -8.07 -12.07 -16.09
CA TYR A 93 -8.78 -13.23 -15.58
C TYR A 93 -10.14 -13.44 -16.25
N LEU A 94 -10.90 -12.36 -16.48
CA LEU A 94 -12.20 -12.43 -17.13
C LEU A 94 -12.07 -12.85 -18.60
N CYS A 95 -11.10 -12.31 -19.34
CA CYS A 95 -10.84 -12.71 -20.71
C CYS A 95 -10.32 -14.15 -20.83
N LEU A 96 -9.52 -14.61 -19.86
CA LEU A 96 -9.05 -15.99 -19.80
C LEU A 96 -10.21 -16.97 -19.59
N HIS A 97 -11.15 -16.63 -18.68
CA HIS A 97 -12.24 -17.53 -18.32
C HIS A 97 -13.43 -17.49 -19.29
N LEU A 98 -13.82 -16.30 -19.74
CA LEU A 98 -15.04 -16.09 -20.54
C LEU A 98 -14.76 -15.89 -22.04
N GLY A 99 -13.49 -15.84 -22.43
CA GLY A 99 -13.06 -15.42 -23.77
C GLY A 99 -13.03 -13.89 -23.92
N GLN A 100 -12.40 -13.42 -25.01
CA GLN A 100 -12.10 -11.99 -25.19
C GLN A 100 -13.34 -11.09 -25.17
N GLN A 101 -14.37 -11.41 -25.96
CA GLN A 101 -15.54 -10.55 -26.12
C GLN A 101 -16.41 -10.51 -24.85
N ALA A 102 -16.79 -11.67 -24.31
CA ALA A 102 -17.60 -11.76 -23.10
C ALA A 102 -16.84 -11.29 -21.85
N GLY A 103 -15.54 -11.58 -21.75
CA GLY A 103 -14.67 -11.08 -20.70
C GLY A 103 -14.59 -9.54 -20.68
N GLN A 104 -14.50 -8.91 -21.85
CA GLN A 104 -14.51 -7.44 -21.96
C GLN A 104 -15.85 -6.82 -21.59
N ALA A 105 -16.97 -7.39 -22.03
CA ALA A 105 -18.29 -6.93 -21.62
C ALA A 105 -18.47 -7.03 -20.10
N CYS A 106 -18.05 -8.15 -19.50
CA CYS A 106 -18.11 -8.36 -18.05
C CYS A 106 -17.20 -7.38 -17.29
N TYR A 107 -15.96 -7.19 -17.74
CA TYR A 107 -15.03 -6.22 -17.15
C TYR A 107 -15.62 -4.80 -17.18
N ALA A 108 -16.20 -4.36 -18.31
CA ALA A 108 -16.78 -3.03 -18.42
C ALA A 108 -17.93 -2.84 -17.42
N TYR A 109 -18.81 -3.84 -17.28
CA TYR A 109 -19.89 -3.80 -16.29
C TYR A 109 -19.33 -3.68 -14.86
N ILE A 110 -18.41 -4.56 -14.46
CA ILE A 110 -17.81 -4.55 -13.12
C ILE A 110 -17.08 -3.24 -12.87
N HIS A 111 -16.29 -2.75 -13.84
CA HIS A 111 -15.57 -1.50 -13.71
C HIS A 111 -16.50 -0.33 -13.44
N ASN A 112 -17.59 -0.21 -14.18
CA ASN A 112 -18.53 0.89 -14.03
C ASN A 112 -19.31 0.79 -12.71
N ALA A 113 -19.84 -0.40 -12.39
CA ALA A 113 -20.57 -0.63 -11.16
C ALA A 113 -19.69 -0.42 -9.93
N HIS A 114 -18.47 -0.97 -9.92
CA HIS A 114 -17.56 -0.85 -8.78
C HIS A 114 -16.96 0.54 -8.64
N SER A 115 -16.63 1.23 -9.74
CA SER A 115 -16.11 2.61 -9.65
C SER A 115 -17.07 3.56 -8.95
N ALA A 116 -18.39 3.35 -9.11
CA ALA A 116 -19.39 4.11 -8.39
C ALA A 116 -19.36 3.88 -6.87
N THR A 117 -18.99 2.68 -6.41
CA THR A 117 -18.92 2.35 -4.96
C THR A 117 -17.61 2.77 -4.30
N LEU A 118 -16.62 3.21 -5.08
CA LEU A 118 -15.31 3.59 -4.54
C LEU A 118 -15.27 5.02 -4.02
N ARG A 119 -16.26 5.84 -4.36
CA ARG A 119 -16.38 7.21 -3.85
C ARG A 119 -16.50 7.16 -2.34
N LYS A 120 -15.59 7.82 -1.64
CA LYS A 120 -15.58 7.85 -0.18
C LYS A 120 -16.28 9.08 0.36
N ASP A 121 -17.08 8.88 1.39
CA ASP A 121 -17.79 9.89 2.18
C ASP A 121 -17.00 10.32 3.42
N THR A 122 -15.80 9.78 3.62
CA THR A 122 -14.93 10.09 4.75
C THR A 122 -13.78 11.00 4.36
N PHE A 123 -13.20 11.64 5.38
CA PHE A 123 -11.89 12.27 5.29
C PHE A 123 -10.79 11.21 5.33
N ASP A 124 -9.72 11.45 4.59
CA ASP A 124 -8.49 10.68 4.63
C ASP A 124 -7.29 11.61 4.32
N ILE A 125 -6.07 11.14 4.54
CA ILE A 125 -4.85 11.86 4.19
C ILE A 125 -3.84 10.94 3.51
N GLU A 126 -3.01 11.51 2.65
CA GLU A 126 -1.95 10.78 1.97
C GLU A 126 -0.68 11.62 1.90
N ARG A 127 0.47 11.03 2.23
CA ARG A 127 1.77 11.66 1.95
C ARG A 127 2.12 11.41 0.48
N VAL A 128 2.25 12.48 -0.27
CA VAL A 128 2.69 12.49 -1.66
C VAL A 128 4.15 12.97 -1.66
N GLY A 129 5.06 12.17 -2.23
CA GLY A 129 6.46 12.53 -2.32
C GLY A 129 6.65 13.85 -3.07
N GLY A 130 7.60 14.67 -2.62
CA GLY A 130 8.17 15.71 -3.47
C GLY A 130 8.95 14.96 -4.54
N GLY A 131 8.62 15.17 -5.81
CA GLY A 131 9.41 14.57 -6.87
C GLY A 131 10.87 14.94 -6.66
N ALA A 132 11.73 13.95 -6.44
CA ALA A 132 13.00 14.02 -7.13
C ALA A 132 12.60 14.05 -8.61
N GLU A 133 12.75 15.22 -9.24
CA GLU A 133 12.79 15.31 -10.69
C GLU A 133 13.79 14.25 -11.13
N ASN A 134 13.31 13.18 -11.77
CA ASN A 134 14.18 12.26 -12.47
C ASN A 134 14.73 13.06 -13.67
N GLU A 135 15.92 13.64 -13.50
CA GLU A 135 16.83 13.92 -14.61
C GLU A 135 17.40 12.61 -15.18
#